data_AF-A0A4R8JTG3-F1
#
_entry.id   AF-A0A4R8JTG3-F1
#
_cell.length_a   1.000
_cell.length_b   1.000
_cell.length_c   1.000
_cell.angle_alpha   90.00
_cell.angle_beta   90.00
_cell.angle_gamma   90.00
#
_symmetry.space_group_name_H-M   'P 1'
#
loop_
_entity.id
_entity.type
_entity.pdbx_description
1 polymer ?
#
loop_
_entity_poly.entity_id
_entity_poly.type
_entity_poly.pdbx_seq_one_letter_code
_entity_poly.pdbx_strand_id
1 'polypeptide(L)' 'MQTDPTIDPVADPANQPLDEPDEQPRPLPGVPPEIDPLAPGASPEDEEALRRSRDKP' A
#
# COMPACT_ATOMS: atom_id res chain seq x y z
N MET A 1 -40.24 -6.06 -11.61
CA MET A 1 -39.25 -5.06 -11.16
C MET A 1 -38.15 -5.82 -10.45
N GLN A 2 -36.93 -5.78 -10.96
CA GLN A 2 -35.77 -6.34 -10.27
C GLN A 2 -35.30 -5.28 -9.28
N THR A 3 -35.30 -5.58 -7.99
CA THR A 3 -34.70 -4.71 -6.99
C THR A 3 -33.20 -4.95 -6.98
N ASP A 4 -32.41 -3.91 -6.75
CA ASP A 4 -30.99 -4.08 -6.49
C ASP A 4 -30.80 -5.02 -5.28
N PRO A 5 -29.83 -5.95 -5.34
CA PRO A 5 -29.51 -6.79 -4.20
C PRO A 5 -29.08 -5.91 -3.03
N THR A 6 -29.68 -6.14 -1.86
CA THR A 6 -29.24 -5.49 -0.63
C THR A 6 -27.91 -6.13 -0.23
N ILE A 7 -26.82 -5.38 -0.35
CA ILE A 7 -25.54 -5.76 0.26
C ILE A 7 -25.66 -5.48 1.76
N ASP A 8 -25.46 -6.51 2.58
CA ASP A 8 -25.28 -6.33 4.02
C ASP A 8 -23.87 -5.73 4.25
N PRO A 9 -23.77 -4.49 4.77
CA PRO A 9 -22.48 -3.83 4.95
C PRO A 9 -21.57 -4.59 5.94
N VAL A 10 -22.11 -5.40 6.84
CA VAL A 10 -21.31 -6.20 7.78
C VAL A 10 -20.73 -7.43 7.09
N ALA A 11 -21.48 -8.01 6.15
CA ALA A 11 -21.04 -9.16 5.37
C ALA A 11 -20.16 -8.76 4.16
N ASP A 12 -20.01 -7.47 3.88
CA ASP A 12 -19.17 -6.97 2.81
C ASP A 12 -17.69 -7.25 3.12
N PRO A 13 -17.00 -8.07 2.30
CA PRO A 13 -15.57 -8.34 2.46
C PRO A 13 -14.71 -7.06 2.45
N ALA A 14 -15.14 -6.01 1.75
CA ALA A 14 -14.44 -4.73 1.72
C ALA A 14 -14.46 -4.00 3.08
N ASN A 15 -15.38 -4.37 3.97
CA ASN A 15 -15.46 -3.86 5.33
C ASN A 15 -14.78 -4.78 6.36
N GLN A 16 -14.19 -5.90 5.92
CA GLN A 16 -13.35 -6.71 6.79
C GLN A 16 -12.04 -5.96 7.07
N PRO A 17 -11.47 -6.09 8.28
CA PRO A 17 -10.12 -5.60 8.50
C PRO A 17 -9.18 -6.27 7.50
N LEU A 18 -8.26 -5.48 6.93
CA LEU A 18 -7.07 -6.06 6.31
C LEU A 18 -6.39 -6.96 7.34
N ASP A 19 -5.79 -8.06 6.87
CA ASP A 19 -4.94 -8.89 7.70
C ASP A 19 -3.96 -8.00 8.48
N GLU A 20 -3.58 -8.46 9.68
CA GLU A 20 -2.58 -7.77 10.48
C GLU A 20 -1.42 -7.36 9.57
N PRO A 21 -1.08 -6.05 9.49
CA PRO A 21 0.00 -5.64 8.63
C PRO A 21 1.22 -6.44 9.07
N ASP A 22 1.86 -7.17 8.15
CA ASP A 22 3.18 -7.76 8.38
C ASP A 22 4.03 -6.73 9.12
N GLU A 23 4.78 -7.15 10.15
CA GLU A 23 5.52 -6.25 11.03
C GLU A 23 6.35 -5.25 10.21
N GLN A 24 5.75 -4.09 9.93
CA GLN A 24 6.43 -3.05 9.20
C GLN A 24 7.59 -2.62 10.09
N PRO A 25 8.84 -2.70 9.60
CA PRO A 25 10.00 -2.42 10.41
C PRO A 25 9.88 -1.00 10.93
N ARG A 26 9.73 -0.86 12.25
CA ARG A 26 9.68 0.46 12.88
C ARG A 26 11.06 1.11 12.71
N PRO A 27 11.12 2.38 12.28
CA PRO A 27 12.36 3.12 12.27
C PRO A 27 12.99 3.12 13.67
N LEU A 28 14.33 3.04 13.72
CA LEU A 28 15.06 3.13 14.98
C LEU A 28 14.79 4.49 15.64
N PRO A 29 14.42 4.53 16.93
CA PRO A 29 14.15 5.79 17.62
C PRO A 29 15.41 6.67 17.65
N GLY A 30 15.25 7.93 17.26
CA GLY A 30 16.34 8.92 17.24
C GLY A 30 17.26 8.84 16.02
N VAL A 31 17.06 7.86 15.12
CA VAL A 31 17.75 7.80 13.83
C VAL A 31 16.79 8.31 12.77
N PRO A 32 17.06 9.48 12.15
CA PRO A 32 16.26 9.91 11.01
C PRO A 32 16.40 8.89 9.87
N PRO A 33 15.35 8.65 9.09
CA PRO A 33 15.46 7.79 7.92
C PRO A 33 16.52 8.35 6.95
N GLU A 34 17.28 7.45 6.31
CA GLU A 34 18.33 7.84 5.36
C GLU A 34 17.75 8.47 4.09
N ILE A 35 16.52 8.09 3.75
CA ILE A 35 15.73 8.61 2.63
C ILE A 35 14.58 9.47 3.18
N ASP A 36 14.39 10.64 2.57
CA ASP A 36 13.19 11.44 2.82
C ASP A 36 11.99 10.67 2.25
N PRO A 37 11.04 10.20 3.08
CA PRO A 37 9.89 9.44 2.60
C PRO A 37 8.97 10.25 1.70
N LEU A 38 9.10 11.58 1.68
CA LEU A 38 8.34 12.47 0.80
C LEU A 38 9.13 12.84 -0.47
N ALA A 39 10.38 12.39 -0.60
CA ALA A 39 11.12 12.59 -1.83
C ALA A 39 10.50 11.77 -2.98
N PRO A 40 10.38 12.34 -4.19
CA PRO A 40 9.97 11.58 -5.36
C PRO A 40 10.90 10.38 -5.56
N GLY A 41 10.34 9.16 -5.65
CA GLY A 41 11.13 7.94 -5.80
C GLY A 41 11.50 7.22 -4.50
N ALA A 42 11.04 7.71 -3.35
CA ALA A 42 11.28 7.07 -2.05
C ALA A 42 10.36 5.86 -1.77
N SER A 43 9.31 5.66 -2.58
CA SER A 43 8.44 4.49 -2.45
C SER A 43 9.10 3.26 -3.08
N PRO A 44 9.02 2.07 -2.47
CA PRO A 44 9.52 0.84 -3.08
C PRO A 44 8.86 0.57 -4.44
N GLU A 45 7.58 0.94 -4.60
CA GLU A 45 6.87 0.90 -5.88
C GLU A 45 7.49 1.81 -6.95
N ASP A 46 8.08 2.95 -6.57
CA ASP A 46 8.77 3.84 -7.50
C ASP A 46 10.09 3.24 -7.97
N GLU A 47 10.85 2.56 -7.09
CA GLU A 47 12.07 1.85 -7.51
C GLU A 47 11.74 0.73 -8.49
N GLU A 48 10.70 -0.06 -8.23
CA GLU A 48 10.28 -1.13 -9.15
C GLU A 48 9.76 -0.57 -10.48
N ALA A 49 9.01 0.55 -10.44
CA ALA A 49 8.55 1.26 -11.62
C ALA A 49 9.70 1.86 -12.43
N LEU A 50 10.72 2.41 -11.77
CA LEU A 50 11.93 2.94 -12.40
C LEU A 50 12.74 1.83 -13.07
N ARG A 51 12.92 0.67 -12.41
CA ARG A 51 13.57 -0.51 -13.00
C ARG A 51 12.84 -0.97 -14.25
N ARG A 52 11.52 -1.15 -14.15
CA ARG A 52 10.65 -1.54 -15.27
C ARG A 52 10.68 -0.54 -16.43
N SER A 53 10.82 0.75 -16.13
CA SER A 53 10.91 1.80 -17.16
C SER A 53 12.26 1.80 -17.90
N ARG A 54 13.33 1.37 -17.23
CA ARG A 54 14.70 1.30 -17.78
C ARG A 54 14.96 0.03 -18.59
N ASP A 55 14.17 -1.01 -18.35
CA ASP A 55 14.16 -2.28 -19.11
C ASP A 55 13.28 -2.24 -20.38
N LYS A 56 12.71 -1.08 -20.75
CA LYS A 56 12.07 -0.90 -22.06
C LYS A 56 13.11 -0.51 -23.11
N PRO A 57 13.20 -1.22 -24.26
CA PRO A 57 14.15 -0.95 -25.33
C PRO A 57 13.88 0.38 -26.06
#